data_AF-A0AAW8HNB0-F1
#
_entry.id   AF-A0AAW8HNB0-F1
#
_cell.length_a   1.000
_cell.length_b   1.000
_cell.length_c   1.000
_cell.angle_alpha   90.00
_cell.angle_beta   90.00
_cell.angle_gamma   90.00
#
_symmetry.space_group_name_H-M   'P 1'
#
loop_
_entity.id
_entity.type
_entity.pdbx_description
1 polymer ?
#
loop_
_entity_poly.entity_id
_entity_poly.type
_entity_poly.pdbx_seq_one_letter_code
_entity_poly.pdbx_strand_id
1 'polypeptide(L)'
;MTLTIENVDLTDFTYDESARYQIRFCAKDTGVMQPGRVARCWVPSLGKLYPINNIVWLLHGKRIPEGVTIRHIDGDRANNRIDNLYPHITESTVKRLMKAGVYND
;
A
#
# COMPACT_ATOMS: atom_id res chain seq x y z
N MET A 1 10.28 -7.18 -6.73
CA MET A 1 9.31 -8.20 -6.29
C MET A 1 7.90 -7.60 -6.32
N THR A 2 6.95 -8.31 -6.93
CA THR A 2 5.51 -7.99 -6.88
C THR A 2 4.94 -8.45 -5.54
N LEU A 3 4.16 -7.61 -4.85
CA LEU A 3 3.47 -7.97 -3.61
C LEU A 3 2.05 -8.45 -3.91
N THR A 4 1.64 -9.55 -3.26
CA THR A 4 0.30 -10.16 -3.32
C THR A 4 -0.08 -10.68 -1.93
N ILE A 5 -1.35 -11.05 -1.74
CA ILE A 5 -1.79 -11.69 -0.48
C ILE A 5 -1.14 -13.07 -0.25
N GLU A 6 -0.58 -13.68 -1.30
CA GLU A 6 0.01 -15.02 -1.26
C GLU A 6 1.45 -14.97 -0.74
N ASN A 7 2.15 -13.85 -0.93
CA ASN A 7 3.55 -13.68 -0.55
C ASN A 7 3.76 -12.66 0.58
N VAL A 8 2.67 -12.10 1.11
CA VAL A 8 2.69 -11.24 2.28
C VAL A 8 1.72 -11.82 3.32
N ASP A 9 2.26 -12.21 4.46
CA ASP A 9 1.43 -12.55 5.62
C ASP A 9 0.75 -11.29 6.15
N LEU A 10 -0.57 -11.23 5.92
CA LEU A 10 -1.45 -10.17 6.39
C LEU A 10 -2.47 -10.67 7.41
N THR A 11 -2.28 -11.87 7.98
CA THR A 11 -3.28 -12.52 8.86
C THR A 11 -3.61 -11.71 10.11
N ASP A 12 -2.65 -10.94 10.61
CA ASP A 12 -2.85 -10.04 11.75
C ASP A 12 -3.65 -8.78 11.40
N PHE A 13 -3.85 -8.48 10.11
CA PHE A 13 -4.49 -7.25 9.66
C PHE A 13 -5.95 -7.46 9.29
N THR A 14 -6.80 -6.55 9.74
CA THR A 14 -8.20 -6.46 9.31
C THR A 14 -8.50 -5.06 8.81
N TYR A 15 -9.32 -4.98 7.76
CA TYR A 15 -9.83 -3.72 7.22
C TYR A 15 -11.28 -3.52 7.67
N ASP A 16 -11.55 -2.34 8.23
CA ASP A 16 -12.89 -1.97 8.66
C ASP A 16 -13.42 -0.88 7.72
N GLU A 17 -14.36 -1.25 6.84
CA GLU A 17 -14.98 -0.34 5.88
C GLU A 17 -15.75 0.81 6.55
N SER A 18 -16.19 0.62 7.80
CA SER A 18 -16.88 1.65 8.59
C SER A 18 -15.90 2.65 9.21
N ALA A 19 -14.69 2.20 9.54
CA ALA A 19 -13.63 3.04 10.05
C ALA A 19 -12.82 3.60 8.88
N ARG A 20 -13.12 4.86 8.51
CA ARG A 20 -12.46 5.62 7.41
C ARG A 20 -10.91 5.52 7.35
N TYR A 21 -10.25 5.12 8.43
CA TYR A 21 -8.80 5.23 8.62
C TYR A 21 -8.10 4.01 9.24
N GLN A 22 -8.83 2.98 9.71
CA GLN A 22 -8.24 1.99 10.64
C GLN A 22 -7.94 0.65 9.96
N ILE A 23 -6.67 0.27 9.99
CA ILE A 23 -6.26 -1.14 9.93
C ILE A 23 -5.90 -1.56 11.34
N ARG A 24 -6.48 -2.66 11.81
CA ARG A 24 -6.11 -3.24 13.12
C ARG A 24 -5.07 -4.33 12.92
N PHE A 25 -4.00 -4.31 13.72
CA PHE A 25 -3.04 -5.41 13.85
C PHE A 25 -3.20 -6.03 15.23
N CYS A 26 -3.47 -7.33 15.31
CA CYS A 26 -3.74 -8.02 16.58
C CYS A 26 -4.77 -7.27 17.46
N ALA A 27 -5.86 -6.79 16.84
CA ALA A 27 -6.93 -6.00 17.49
C ALA A 27 -6.52 -4.63 18.09
N LYS A 28 -5.33 -4.10 17.78
CA LYS A 28 -4.94 -2.72 18.13
C LYS A 28 -4.89 -1.84 16.89
N ASP A 29 -5.26 -0.58 17.04
CA ASP A 29 -5.10 0.42 15.98
C ASP A 29 -3.63 0.52 15.61
N THR A 30 -3.28 0.12 14.38
CA THR A 30 -1.91 0.26 13.89
C THR A 30 -1.70 1.58 13.18
N GLY A 31 -0.80 2.38 13.75
CA GLY A 31 -0.21 3.52 13.06
C GLY A 31 0.08 4.66 14.01
N VAL A 32 1.32 5.17 13.98
CA VAL A 32 1.59 6.53 14.43
C VAL A 32 1.25 7.45 13.26
N MET A 33 0.07 8.06 13.27
CA MET A 33 -0.26 9.12 12.33
C MET A 33 0.60 10.35 12.64
N GLN A 34 1.58 10.63 11.78
CA GLN A 34 2.27 11.93 11.79
C GLN A 34 1.59 12.85 10.77
N PRO A 35 1.33 14.13 11.12
CA PRO A 35 0.73 15.08 10.19
C PRO A 35 1.45 15.13 8.86
N GLY A 36 0.70 15.05 7.76
CA GLY A 36 1.24 15.08 6.41
C GLY A 36 2.08 13.86 6.01
N ARG A 37 2.06 12.75 6.77
CA ARG A 37 2.72 11.49 6.39
C ARG A 37 1.72 10.35 6.26
N VAL A 38 2.04 9.41 5.37
CA VAL A 38 1.32 8.14 5.30
C VAL A 38 1.74 7.31 6.50
N ALA A 39 0.77 6.84 7.29
CA ALA A 39 1.03 5.93 8.39
C ALA A 39 1.63 4.61 7.87
N ARG A 40 2.41 3.93 8.71
CA ARG A 40 3.12 2.70 8.35
C ARG A 40 2.86 1.64 9.40
N CYS A 41 2.77 0.38 8.97
CA CYS A 41 2.71 -0.77 9.86
C CYS A 41 3.87 -1.72 9.58
N TRP A 42 4.25 -2.50 10.60
CA TRP A 42 5.25 -3.55 10.46
C TRP A 42 4.62 -4.78 9.84
N VAL A 43 5.20 -5.29 8.77
CA VAL A 43 4.75 -6.54 8.13
C VAL A 43 5.73 -7.65 8.53
N PRO A 44 5.35 -8.59 9.42
CA PRO A 44 6.26 -9.58 9.98
C PRO A 44 6.94 -10.45 8.92
N SER A 45 6.18 -10.96 7.96
CA SER A 45 6.69 -11.82 6.86
C SER A 45 7.77 -11.17 6.01
N LEU A 46 7.79 -9.84 5.95
CA LEU A 46 8.76 -9.07 5.17
C LEU A 46 9.82 -8.38 6.04
N GLY A 47 9.70 -8.45 7.36
CA GLY A 47 10.61 -7.80 8.30
C GLY A 47 10.79 -6.30 8.06
N LYS A 48 9.72 -5.58 7.67
CA LYS A 48 9.83 -4.16 7.26
C LYS A 48 8.52 -3.37 7.47
N LEU A 49 8.66 -2.05 7.63
CA LEU A 49 7.56 -1.09 7.65
C LEU A 49 7.02 -0.77 6.24
N TYR A 50 5.73 -1.04 6.04
CA TYR A 50 5.00 -0.72 4.81
C TYR A 50 3.97 0.40 5.02
N PRO A 51 3.73 1.26 4.01
CA PRO A 51 2.63 2.22 4.03
C PRO A 51 1.27 1.52 4.21
N ILE A 52 0.40 2.07 5.06
CA ILE A 52 -0.92 1.50 5.35
C ILE A 52 -1.78 1.36 4.09
N ASN A 53 -1.72 2.32 3.17
CA ASN A 53 -2.43 2.25 1.90
C ASN A 53 -1.98 1.06 1.02
N ASN A 54 -0.72 0.62 1.10
CA ASN A 54 -0.29 -0.60 0.44
C ASN A 54 -0.98 -1.83 1.06
N ILE A 55 -1.16 -1.83 2.37
CA ILE A 55 -1.81 -2.95 3.09
C ILE A 55 -3.29 -3.01 2.76
N VAL A 56 -4.00 -1.87 2.79
CA VAL A 56 -5.41 -1.82 2.33
C VAL A 56 -5.52 -2.39 0.91
N TRP A 57 -4.66 -1.95 0.00
CA TRP A 57 -4.67 -2.42 -1.40
C TRP A 57 -4.54 -3.95 -1.50
N LEU A 58 -3.61 -4.54 -0.74
CA LEU A 58 -3.41 -5.99 -0.69
C LEU A 58 -4.60 -6.70 -0.04
N LEU A 59 -5.16 -6.19 1.06
CA LEU A 59 -6.33 -6.78 1.73
C LEU A 59 -7.56 -6.86 0.82
N HIS A 60 -7.68 -5.99 -0.18
CA HIS A 60 -8.68 -6.07 -1.24
C HIS A 60 -8.31 -7.01 -2.40
N GLY A 61 -7.33 -7.90 -2.21
CA GLY A 61 -6.90 -8.90 -3.20
C GLY A 61 -6.16 -8.30 -4.41
N LYS A 62 -5.79 -7.02 -4.36
CA LYS A 62 -5.06 -6.38 -5.46
C LYS A 62 -3.56 -6.61 -5.31
N ARG A 63 -2.83 -6.61 -6.42
CA ARG A 63 -1.36 -6.76 -6.45
C ARG A 63 -0.67 -5.40 -6.52
N ILE A 64 0.57 -5.34 -6.01
CA ILE A 64 1.47 -4.18 -6.17
C ILE A 64 2.70 -4.64 -6.96
N PRO A 65 2.75 -4.39 -8.28
CA PRO A 65 3.90 -4.73 -9.10
C PRO A 65 5.19 -4.03 -8.63
N GLU A 66 6.33 -4.59 -8.97
CA GLU A 66 7.62 -3.93 -8.71
C GLU A 66 7.67 -2.53 -9.33
N GLY A 67 8.11 -1.55 -8.56
CA GLY A 67 8.19 -0.15 -9.01
C GLY A 67 6.86 0.60 -9.02
N VAL A 68 5.75 -0.05 -8.65
CA VAL A 68 4.46 0.60 -8.46
C VAL A 68 4.28 0.99 -7.00
N THR A 69 3.78 2.21 -6.80
CA THR A 69 3.40 2.75 -5.48
C THR A 69 1.90 2.98 -5.45
N ILE A 70 1.26 2.84 -4.28
CA ILE A 70 -0.14 3.22 -4.13
C ILE A 70 -0.20 4.67 -3.65
N ARG A 71 -1.13 5.46 -4.19
CA ARG A 71 -1.32 6.88 -3.86
C ARG A 71 -2.78 7.19 -3.55
N HIS A 72 -2.98 8.28 -2.82
CA HIS A 72 -4.28 8.84 -2.45
C HIS A 72 -4.76 9.82 -3.53
N ILE A 73 -6.01 9.69 -3.98
CA ILE A 73 -6.61 10.55 -5.02
C ILE A 73 -6.85 11.96 -4.47
N ASP A 74 -7.40 12.06 -3.25
CA ASP A 74 -7.74 13.33 -2.59
C ASP A 74 -6.54 14.06 -1.96
N GLY A 75 -5.35 13.45 -1.97
CA GLY A 75 -4.16 13.97 -1.31
C GLY A 75 -4.15 13.87 0.22
N ASP A 76 -5.26 13.45 0.84
CA ASP A 76 -5.31 13.16 2.28
C ASP A 76 -4.68 11.80 2.54
N ARG A 77 -3.46 11.84 3.07
CA ARG A 77 -2.65 10.65 3.40
C ARG A 77 -3.25 9.79 4.52
N ALA A 78 -4.25 10.31 5.23
CA ALA A 78 -5.00 9.53 6.18
C ALA A 78 -6.10 8.71 5.47
N ASN A 79 -6.76 9.23 4.44
CA ASN A 79 -7.94 8.59 3.84
C ASN A 79 -7.61 7.31 3.07
N ASN A 80 -7.56 6.18 3.77
CA ASN A 80 -7.18 4.89 3.20
C ASN A 80 -8.37 4.10 2.65
N ARG A 81 -9.48 4.77 2.30
CA ARG A 81 -10.58 4.09 1.60
C ARG A 81 -10.11 3.54 0.26
N ILE A 82 -10.47 2.31 -0.07
CA ILE A 82 -9.97 1.63 -1.28
C ILE A 82 -10.32 2.40 -2.57
N ASP A 83 -11.46 3.09 -2.60
CA ASP A 83 -11.91 3.96 -3.70
C ASP A 83 -11.11 5.27 -3.80
N ASN A 84 -10.39 5.67 -2.74
CA ASN A 84 -9.45 6.79 -2.72
C ASN A 84 -8.01 6.37 -3.10
N LEU A 85 -7.75 5.09 -3.41
CA LEU A 85 -6.42 4.59 -3.70
C LEU A 85 -6.25 4.25 -5.18
N TYR A 86 -5.06 4.54 -5.72
CA TYR A 86 -4.71 4.17 -7.09
C TYR A 86 -3.24 3.76 -7.25
N PRO A 87 -2.92 2.85 -8.18
CA PRO A 87 -1.55 2.49 -8.51
C PRO A 87 -0.89 3.61 -9.31
N HIS A 88 0.32 3.98 -8.93
CA HIS A 88 1.13 5.00 -9.56
C HIS A 88 2.55 4.50 -9.78
N ILE A 89 2.99 4.58 -11.02
CA ILE A 89 4.38 4.34 -11.42
C ILE A 89 5.09 5.68 -11.55
N THR A 90 6.29 5.80 -10.97
CA THR A 90 7.07 7.03 -11.09
C THR A 90 7.68 7.14 -12.47
N GLU A 91 7.86 8.37 -12.98
CA GLU A 91 8.56 8.61 -14.25
C GLU A 91 9.96 7.97 -14.29
N SER A 92 10.67 7.98 -13.16
CA SER A 92 11.98 7.33 -13.03
C SER A 92 11.90 5.83 -13.28
N THR A 93 10.85 5.18 -12.79
CA THR A 93 10.59 3.76 -13.00
C THR A 93 10.18 3.51 -14.45
N VAL A 94 9.30 4.35 -15.02
CA VAL A 94 8.91 4.26 -16.44
C VAL A 94 10.15 4.38 -17.35
N LYS A 95 11.00 5.39 -17.14
CA LYS A 95 12.25 5.57 -17.89
C LYS A 95 13.17 4.35 -17.81
N ARG A 96 13.28 3.74 -16.61
CA ARG A 96 14.05 2.50 -16.43
C ARG A 96 13.44 1.33 -17.19
N LEU A 97 12.12 1.17 -17.17
CA LEU A 97 11.42 0.10 -17.88
C LEU A 97 11.48 0.26 -19.40
N MET A 98 11.36 1.49 -19.90
CA MET A 98 11.57 1.83 -21.31
C MET A 98 13.00 1.48 -21.75
N LYS A 99 14.02 1.88 -20.96
CA LYS A 99 15.42 1.54 -21.25
C LYS A 99 15.68 0.03 -21.24
N ALA A 100 14.96 -0.72 -20.41
CA ALA A 100 15.06 -2.17 -20.34
C ALA A 100 14.25 -2.89 -21.45
N GLY A 101 13.48 -2.17 -22.28
CA GLY A 101 12.64 -2.75 -23.33
C GLY A 101 11.39 -3.48 -22.83
N VAL A 102 10.97 -3.24 -21.58
CA VAL A 102 9.85 -3.94 -20.91
C VAL A 102 8.55 -3.15 -21.03
N TYR A 103 8.61 -1.88 -21.43
CA TYR A 103 7.47 -1.00 -21.60
C TYR A 103 7.60 -0.26 -22.94
N ASN A 104 6.61 -0.40 -23.81
CA ASN A 104 6.49 0.34 -25.07
C ASN A 104 5.24 1.23 -24.98
N ASP A 105 5.35 2.46 -25.49
CA ASP A 105 4.29 3.48 -25.46
C ASP A 105 2.99 3.04 -26.14
#